data_AF-X1K864-F1
#
_entry.id   AF-X1K864-F1
#
_cell.length_a   1.000
_cell.length_b   1.000
_cell.length_c   1.000
_cell.angle_alpha   90.00
_cell.angle_beta   90.00
_cell.angle_gamma   90.00
#
_symmetry.space_group_name_H-M   'P 1'
#
loop_
_entity.id
_entity.type
_entity.pdbx_description
1 polymer ?
#
loop_
_entity_poly.entity_id
_entity_poly.type
_entity_poly.pdbx_seq_one_letter_code
_entity_poly.pdbx_strand_id
1 'polypeptide(L)'
;MAYEVQVKIRGICDYLQHKRPFEEEDSRQKSGEVDYSKEAEKALYFDKEIGCYIPSKQLRAGLVKSAVNFKVKGRMGKTYKDMANATIEIEPDKIPLGKKTFDYPHKEFVKI
;
A
#
# COMPACT_ATOMS: atom_id res chain seq x y z
N MET A 1 -12.80 2.41 26.56
CA MET A 1 -13.23 1.12 25.97
C MET A 1 -12.93 1.22 24.48
N ALA A 2 -12.01 0.42 23.97
CA ALA A 2 -11.69 0.40 22.54
C ALA A 2 -12.81 -0.36 21.81
N TYR A 3 -13.28 0.17 20.68
CA TYR A 3 -14.30 -0.48 19.86
C TYR A 3 -13.58 -1.20 18.72
N GLU A 4 -13.71 -2.52 18.66
CA GLU A 4 -13.07 -3.36 17.65
C GLU A 4 -14.05 -3.67 16.52
N VAL A 5 -13.56 -3.62 15.28
CA VAL A 5 -14.33 -4.01 14.09
C VAL A 5 -13.49 -4.98 13.27
N GLN A 6 -14.03 -6.18 13.04
CA GLN A 6 -13.43 -7.14 12.14
C GLN A 6 -13.93 -6.90 10.71
N VAL A 7 -12.98 -6.74 9.79
CA VAL A 7 -13.28 -6.45 8.39
C VAL A 7 -12.55 -7.41 7.46
N LYS A 8 -13.20 -7.75 6.34
CA LYS A 8 -12.59 -8.47 5.23
C LYS A 8 -12.46 -7.55 4.03
N ILE A 9 -11.24 -7.39 3.53
CA ILE A 9 -10.95 -6.53 2.38
C ILE A 9 -10.87 -7.41 1.12
N ARG A 10 -11.56 -7.00 0.06
CA ARG A 10 -11.49 -7.63 -1.27
C ARG A 10 -11.05 -6.59 -2.28
N GLY A 11 -10.00 -6.90 -3.04
CA GLY A 11 -9.58 -6.08 -4.18
C GLY A 11 -10.63 -6.12 -5.29
N ILE A 12 -10.89 -4.96 -5.88
CA ILE A 12 -11.77 -4.82 -7.07
C ILE A 12 -10.98 -4.81 -8.38
N CYS A 13 -9.67 -4.56 -8.31
CA CYS A 13 -8.74 -4.56 -9.42
C CYS A 13 -7.36 -5.00 -8.91
N ASP A 14 -6.41 -5.16 -9.84
CA ASP A 14 -5.04 -5.50 -9.50
C ASP A 14 -4.40 -4.43 -8.61
N TYR A 15 -3.64 -4.91 -7.63
CA TYR A 15 -3.02 -4.06 -6.62
C TYR A 15 -1.55 -3.85 -6.95
N LEU A 16 -1.22 -2.61 -7.32
CA LEU A 16 0.15 -2.20 -7.58
C LEU A 16 0.87 -1.83 -6.28
N GLN A 17 2.00 -2.47 -6.03
CA GLN A 17 2.90 -2.14 -4.92
C GLN A 17 4.16 -1.46 -5.43
N HIS A 18 4.59 -0.42 -4.72
CA HIS A 18 5.88 0.22 -4.96
C HIS A 18 6.46 0.73 -3.64
N LYS A 19 7.17 -0.15 -2.94
CA LYS A 19 8.02 0.20 -1.80
C LYS A 19 9.22 0.96 -2.36
N ARG A 20 9.44 2.20 -1.89
CA ARG A 20 10.65 2.94 -2.28
C ARG A 20 11.88 2.13 -1.85
N PRO A 21 12.79 1.77 -2.77
CA PRO A 21 14.08 1.24 -2.40
C PRO A 21 14.86 2.34 -1.65
N PHE A 22 15.51 1.97 -0.55
CA PHE A 22 16.32 2.87 0.28
C PHE A 22 17.78 2.95 -0.18
N GLU A 23 18.14 2.23 -1.25
CA GLU A 23 19.49 2.22 -1.80
C GLU A 23 19.64 3.36 -2.80
N GLU A 24 20.66 4.20 -2.62
CA GLU A 24 21.11 5.15 -3.63
C GLU A 24 21.66 4.34 -4.81
N GLU A 25 20.87 4.18 -5.87
CA GLU A 25 21.39 3.59 -7.10
C GLU A 25 22.20 4.64 -7.86
N ASP A 26 23.47 4.30 -8.14
CA ASP A 26 24.30 5.04 -9.09
C ASP A 26 23.57 5.12 -10.44
N SER A 27 23.25 6.34 -10.85
CA SER A 27 22.52 6.64 -12.09
C SER A 27 23.38 6.43 -13.34
N ARG A 28 23.76 5.18 -13.63
CA ARG A 28 24.37 4.83 -14.92
C ARG A 28 23.28 4.49 -15.92
N GLN A 29 23.31 5.12 -17.10
CA GLN A 29 22.45 4.76 -18.23
C GLN A 29 22.70 3.29 -18.61
N LYS A 30 21.70 2.44 -18.41
CA LYS A 30 21.72 1.05 -18.90
C LYS A 30 21.39 1.06 -20.40
N SER A 31 22.20 0.42 -21.25
CA SER A 31 21.88 0.17 -22.67
C SER A 31 21.43 -1.29 -22.85
N GLY A 32 20.43 -1.51 -23.72
CA GLY A 32 19.82 -2.84 -23.96
C GLY A 32 18.42 -3.02 -23.36
N GLU A 33 17.84 -4.21 -23.54
CA GLU A 33 16.57 -4.59 -22.91
C GLU A 33 16.80 -4.82 -21.41
N VAL A 34 16.29 -3.90 -20.57
CA VAL A 34 16.49 -3.95 -19.13
C VAL A 34 15.45 -4.88 -18.49
N ASP A 35 15.93 -5.90 -17.79
CA ASP A 35 15.09 -6.72 -16.93
C ASP A 35 14.89 -6.04 -15.56
N TYR A 36 13.66 -5.61 -15.28
CA TYR A 36 13.29 -4.97 -14.02
C TYR A 36 12.73 -5.96 -12.99
N SER A 37 12.80 -7.27 -13.23
CA SER A 37 12.30 -8.30 -12.31
C SER A 37 12.85 -8.14 -10.89
N LYS A 38 14.15 -7.90 -10.77
CA LYS A 38 14.84 -7.69 -9.48
C LYS A 38 14.42 -6.39 -8.79
N GLU A 39 14.21 -5.33 -9.55
CA GLU A 39 13.74 -4.04 -9.02
C GLU A 39 12.29 -4.16 -8.54
N ALA A 40 11.45 -4.89 -9.27
CA ALA A 40 10.08 -5.21 -8.88
C ALA A 40 10.03 -6.03 -7.58
N GLU A 41 10.91 -7.02 -7.43
CA GLU A 41 11.02 -7.81 -6.20
C GLU A 41 11.45 -6.94 -5.00
N LYS A 42 12.44 -6.04 -5.19
CA LYS A 42 12.85 -5.08 -4.15
C LYS A 42 11.72 -4.12 -3.75
N ALA A 43 10.88 -3.73 -4.72
CA ALA A 43 9.75 -2.82 -4.51
C ALA A 43 8.50 -3.50 -3.92
N LEU A 44 8.52 -4.82 -3.70
CA LEU A 44 7.40 -5.58 -3.17
C LEU A 44 7.41 -5.61 -1.63
N TYR A 45 6.24 -5.50 -1.01
CA TYR A 45 6.06 -5.86 0.39
C TYR A 45 5.86 -7.36 0.50
N PHE A 46 6.96 -8.06 0.77
CA PHE A 46 7.01 -9.52 0.85
C PHE A 46 7.61 -10.00 2.16
N ASP A 47 7.02 -11.07 2.69
CA ASP A 47 7.49 -11.78 3.86
C ASP A 47 7.48 -13.29 3.57
N LYS A 48 8.48 -14.02 4.08
CA LYS A 48 8.67 -15.45 3.75
C LYS A 48 7.55 -16.34 4.28
N GLU A 49 6.90 -15.97 5.38
CA GLU A 49 5.88 -16.80 6.01
C GLU A 49 4.49 -16.52 5.44
N ILE A 50 4.14 -15.24 5.31
CA ILE A 50 2.79 -14.81 4.89
C ILE A 50 2.67 -14.46 3.41
N GLY A 51 3.79 -14.34 2.69
CA GLY A 51 3.83 -13.93 1.29
C GLY A 51 3.71 -12.43 1.09
N CYS A 52 3.07 -12.03 -0.01
CA CYS A 52 2.76 -10.64 -0.32
C CYS A 52 1.77 -10.08 0.71
N TYR A 53 2.05 -8.88 1.21
CA TYR A 53 1.21 -8.26 2.24
C TYR A 53 0.99 -6.77 1.97
N ILE A 54 -0.03 -6.19 2.62
CA ILE A 54 -0.24 -4.75 2.73
C ILE A 54 0.19 -4.31 4.14
N PRO A 55 1.07 -3.31 4.29
CA PRO A 55 1.37 -2.74 5.59
C PRO A 55 0.14 -2.04 6.21
N SER A 56 -0.13 -2.25 7.50
CA SER A 56 -1.19 -1.54 8.25
C SER A 56 -1.13 -0.02 8.07
N LYS A 57 0.10 0.53 8.06
CA LYS A 57 0.39 1.95 7.84
C LYS A 57 -0.16 2.47 6.51
N GLN A 58 -0.15 1.66 5.45
CA GLN A 58 -0.68 2.08 4.15
C GLN A 58 -2.19 2.24 4.19
N LEU A 59 -2.91 1.30 4.80
CA LEU A 59 -4.37 1.43 4.98
C LEU A 59 -4.72 2.60 5.88
N ARG A 60 -4.00 2.78 6.99
CA ARG A 60 -4.22 3.92 7.91
C ARG A 60 -4.03 5.25 7.19
N ALA A 61 -2.95 5.39 6.41
CA ALA A 61 -2.71 6.61 5.63
C ALA A 61 -3.81 6.85 4.60
N GLY A 62 -4.30 5.80 3.93
CA GLY A 62 -5.44 5.88 3.01
C GLY A 62 -6.72 6.37 3.70
N LEU A 63 -7.05 5.82 4.88
CA LEU A 63 -8.22 6.23 5.65
C LEU A 63 -8.12 7.70 6.10
N VAL A 64 -6.97 8.11 6.64
CA VAL A 64 -6.74 9.50 7.08
C VAL A 64 -6.83 10.47 5.90
N LYS A 65 -6.29 10.10 4.73
CA LYS A 65 -6.38 10.92 3.52
C LYS A 65 -7.84 11.06 3.04
N SER A 66 -8.60 9.97 3.04
CA SER A 66 -10.03 9.99 2.70
C SER A 66 -10.86 10.82 3.69
N ALA A 67 -10.48 10.81 4.98
CA ALA A 67 -11.18 11.54 6.05
C ALA A 67 -11.17 13.07 5.88
N VAL A 68 -10.26 13.63 5.08
CA VAL A 68 -10.19 15.07 4.76
C VAL A 68 -11.47 15.56 4.07
N ASN A 69 -12.15 14.69 3.32
CA ASN A 69 -13.35 15.06 2.58
C ASN A 69 -14.61 15.09 3.45
N PHE A 70 -14.55 14.54 4.67
CA PHE A 70 -15.69 14.46 5.57
C PHE A 70 -15.63 15.57 6.63
N LYS A 71 -16.56 16.51 6.54
CA LYS A 71 -16.69 17.62 7.49
C LYS A 71 -17.44 17.19 8.75
N VAL A 72 -17.02 17.71 9.89
CA VAL A 72 -17.70 17.47 11.17
C VAL A 72 -18.89 18.45 11.28
N LYS A 73 -20.11 17.92 11.31
CA LYS A 73 -21.33 18.74 11.45
C LYS A 73 -21.25 19.57 12.74
N GLY A 74 -21.52 20.87 12.64
CA GLY A 74 -21.49 21.79 13.79
C GLY A 74 -20.10 22.26 14.24
N ARG A 75 -19.01 21.85 13.56
CA ARG A 75 -17.66 22.39 13.79
C ARG A 75 -17.13 23.04 12.52
N MET A 76 -17.15 24.37 12.49
CA MET A 76 -16.78 25.17 11.31
C MET A 76 -15.38 24.79 10.79
N GLY A 77 -15.32 24.32 9.54
CA GLY A 77 -14.08 24.01 8.82
C GLY A 77 -13.31 22.75 9.27
N LYS A 78 -13.74 22.05 10.32
CA LYS A 78 -13.03 20.85 10.80
C LYS A 78 -13.44 19.60 10.02
N THR A 79 -12.46 18.75 9.74
CA THR A 79 -12.65 17.45 9.08
C THR A 79 -12.41 16.32 10.07
N TYR A 80 -12.82 15.10 9.74
CA TYR A 80 -12.55 13.92 10.56
C TYR A 80 -11.08 13.47 10.53
N LYS A 81 -10.23 14.11 9.72
CA LYS A 81 -8.80 13.77 9.56
C LYS A 81 -8.08 13.59 10.89
N ASP A 82 -8.16 14.58 11.78
CA ASP A 82 -7.42 14.57 13.05
C ASP A 82 -7.93 13.49 13.99
N MET A 83 -9.24 13.25 14.00
CA MET A 83 -9.86 12.17 14.78
C MET A 83 -9.44 10.81 14.25
N ALA A 84 -9.54 10.60 12.93
CA ALA A 84 -9.13 9.37 12.28
C ALA A 84 -7.65 9.06 12.52
N ASN A 85 -6.79 10.07 12.44
CA ASN A 85 -5.36 9.91 12.68
C ASN A 85 -5.04 9.52 14.13
N ALA A 86 -5.77 10.07 15.11
CA ALA A 86 -5.52 9.82 16.53
C ALA A 86 -6.14 8.53 17.06
N THR A 87 -7.20 8.02 16.45
CA THR A 87 -8.04 6.96 17.05
C THR A 87 -8.06 5.64 16.30
N ILE A 88 -7.62 5.60 15.03
CA ILE A 88 -7.64 4.39 14.23
C ILE A 88 -6.31 3.64 14.38
N GLU A 89 -6.42 2.42 14.88
CA GLU A 89 -5.37 1.40 14.89
C GLU A 89 -5.80 0.24 13.98
N ILE A 90 -4.85 -0.33 13.24
CA ILE A 90 -5.11 -1.41 12.28
C ILE A 90 -4.15 -2.53 12.60
N GLU A 91 -4.72 -3.69 12.93
CA GLU A 91 -3.98 -4.93 13.17
C GLU A 91 -4.48 -6.02 12.20
N PRO A 92 -3.60 -6.94 11.75
CA PRO A 92 -2.17 -7.01 12.05
C PRO A 92 -1.33 -6.00 11.24
N ASP A 93 -0.08 -5.79 11.64
CA ASP A 93 0.85 -4.88 10.95
C ASP A 93 1.15 -5.29 9.50
N LYS A 94 1.15 -6.60 9.23
CA LYS A 94 1.30 -7.17 7.90
C LYS A 94 0.00 -7.88 7.52
N ILE A 95 -0.77 -7.27 6.63
CA ILE A 95 -2.09 -7.77 6.22
C ILE A 95 -1.89 -8.68 5.01
N PRO A 96 -2.11 -10.00 5.12
CA PRO A 96 -1.79 -10.94 4.06
C PRO A 96 -2.72 -10.75 2.85
N LEU A 97 -2.14 -10.75 1.64
CA LEU A 97 -2.91 -10.73 0.38
C LEU A 97 -3.32 -12.12 -0.09
N GLY A 98 -2.85 -13.18 0.59
CA GLY A 98 -3.09 -14.57 0.18
C GLY A 98 -2.32 -14.99 -1.07
N LYS A 99 -1.37 -14.17 -1.55
CA LYS A 99 -0.44 -14.51 -2.64
C LYS A 99 0.95 -14.74 -2.09
N LYS A 100 1.56 -15.88 -2.45
CA LYS A 100 2.95 -16.22 -2.11
C LYS A 100 3.96 -15.78 -3.17
N THR A 101 3.49 -15.38 -4.34
CA THR A 101 4.31 -14.95 -5.47
C THR A 101 3.80 -13.61 -5.98
N PHE A 102 4.69 -12.84 -6.60
CA PHE A 102 4.31 -11.64 -7.36
C PHE A 102 4.18 -12.00 -8.84
N ASP A 103 3.21 -11.38 -9.49
CA ASP A 103 3.10 -11.43 -10.94
C ASP A 103 3.87 -10.24 -11.50
N TYR A 104 4.84 -10.51 -12.37
CA TYR A 104 5.60 -9.47 -13.07
C TYR A 104 5.25 -9.49 -14.56
N PRO A 105 4.24 -8.70 -15.00
CA PRO A 105 3.94 -8.55 -16.41
C PRO A 105 4.87 -7.49 -17.03
N HIS A 106 6.09 -7.87 -17.40
CA HIS A 106 6.99 -6.98 -18.17
C HIS A 106 6.39 -6.60 -19.54
N LYS A 107 5.54 -7.48 -20.10
CA LYS A 107 5.16 -7.42 -21.53
C LYS A 107 3.76 -6.86 -21.81
N GLU A 108 2.92 -6.64 -20.80
CA GLU A 108 1.49 -6.35 -21.04
C GLU A 108 1.10 -4.87 -20.97
N PHE A 109 1.97 -3.98 -20.48
CA PHE A 109 1.70 -2.54 -20.47
C PHE A 109 2.15 -1.82 -21.76
N VAL A 110 2.53 -2.56 -22.81
CA VAL A 110 2.88 -1.99 -24.11
C VAL A 110 1.65 -1.98 -25.02
N LYS A 111 1.13 -0.75 -25.19
CA LYS A 111 0.07 -0.25 -26.12
C LYS A 111 -1.32 -0.04 -25.51
N ILE A 112 -1.57 1.21 -25.13
CA ILE A 112 -2.80 1.92 -25.51
C ILE A 112 -2.40 2.92 -26.59
#